data_AF-A0A9X4J7R9-F1
#
_entry.id   AF-A0A9X4J7R9-F1
#
_cell.length_a   1.000
_cell.length_b   1.000
_cell.length_c   1.000
_cell.angle_alpha   90.00
_cell.angle_beta   90.00
_cell.angle_gamma   90.00
#
_symmetry.space_group_name_H-M   'P 1'
#
loop_
_entity.id
_entity.type
_entity.pdbx_description
1 polymer ?
#
loop_
_entity_poly.entity_id
_entity_poly.type
_entity_poly.pdbx_seq_one_letter_code
_entity_poly.pdbx_strand_id
1 'polypeptide(L)'
;MTISQQVNKNITKAEYFNNNGKGFNSPHVIEVEDLNIKVEVYSHNLRASKVANIESEIRETATNFKNAFELERGSSEQTFKIYMFDDKDDYTHLGGSERFGSYLGDEGGKCYYKGKADVFAEMYVYQQGGVHNLQHEFAHGLTYLATGGKSLPTVLMEGIADYFEHHSDHKFNSQESSIDKTEAANLDLDKILSLEYSKDSEANSLVYKTGHALIMYSQEKDPSLLRDYLDALRQGNSDESKSFLKDIKGHDTDFKSWLAENDTETAMEHLNALQVTKGDFIAIGQEIVGGEIKNVSYYKANIEKMDGENVGSFSPVEHVAFYDVARAINRATNDTLDISKEYHFLKVVKTSDGQDKLTYSDQQGNEYRNSQEYKNQALRILSKYDTEIKNQVDEFDNLNKQRGEMYQKYHKGEITIEELRNEENTKYRPAFLKFDQLKNKAVDKIENNSQAAKILDGLVNIDPNLIRGTHIDLQEGKIFSMQAHGQGDMGALSIYDGNTKLGELLSESGFFKQVEGQTKETFVFEDILHNLNVSYEGGAYMAVTKENGHYKASLIDGRTVERDEYFDEAHLHENELLHPSTGHIQKDLDSLLLRTCLKSS
;
A
#
# COMPACT_ATOMS: atom_id res chain seq x y z
N MET A 1 4.37 -21.68 -14.14
CA MET A 1 5.69 -22.27 -14.49
C MET A 1 6.64 -21.10 -14.62
N THR A 2 7.19 -20.64 -13.49
CA THR A 2 8.00 -19.42 -13.38
C THR A 2 9.42 -19.79 -13.76
N ILE A 3 9.97 -19.16 -14.80
CA ILE A 3 11.38 -19.30 -15.13
C ILE A 3 12.14 -18.63 -13.98
N SER A 4 12.78 -19.40 -13.11
CA SER A 4 13.75 -18.85 -12.18
C SER A 4 14.88 -18.26 -13.03
N GLN A 5 14.97 -16.94 -13.15
CA GLN A 5 16.20 -16.32 -13.63
C GLN A 5 17.28 -16.71 -12.61
N GLN A 6 18.11 -17.69 -12.96
CA GLN A 6 19.37 -17.88 -12.28
C GLN A 6 20.20 -16.61 -12.56
N VAL A 7 20.17 -15.69 -11.60
CA VAL A 7 20.99 -14.47 -11.62
C VAL A 7 22.43 -14.91 -11.82
N ASN A 8 22.98 -14.66 -13.02
CA ASN A 8 24.29 -15.14 -13.40
C ASN A 8 25.35 -14.26 -12.72
N LYS A 9 25.75 -14.65 -11.50
CA LYS A 9 26.75 -13.96 -10.66
C LYS A 9 28.16 -13.84 -11.28
N ASN A 10 28.34 -14.27 -12.53
CA ASN A 10 29.61 -14.26 -13.27
C ASN A 10 29.71 -13.14 -14.32
N ILE A 11 28.82 -12.15 -14.32
CA ILE A 11 28.91 -10.99 -15.21
C ILE A 11 29.71 -9.84 -14.56
N THR A 12 30.51 -9.12 -15.35
CA THR A 12 31.21 -7.91 -14.91
C THR A 12 30.37 -6.66 -15.14
N LYS A 13 30.70 -5.57 -14.44
CA LYS A 13 30.06 -4.26 -14.60
C LYS A 13 30.01 -3.78 -16.07
N ALA A 14 31.10 -3.97 -16.82
CA ALA A 14 31.17 -3.56 -18.22
C ALA A 14 30.35 -4.46 -19.17
N GLU A 15 30.23 -5.75 -18.85
CA GLU A 15 29.40 -6.69 -19.63
C GLU A 15 27.91 -6.43 -19.42
N TYR A 16 27.50 -6.10 -18.19
CA TYR A 16 26.11 -5.76 -17.86
C TYR A 16 25.71 -4.41 -18.48
N PHE A 17 26.45 -3.33 -18.17
CA PHE A 17 26.16 -1.99 -18.67
C PHE A 17 26.67 -1.74 -20.09
N ASN A 18 26.20 -2.53 -21.04
CA ASN A 18 26.61 -2.42 -22.44
C ASN A 18 25.80 -1.39 -23.26
N ASN A 19 24.99 -0.55 -22.62
CA ASN A 19 24.23 0.55 -23.21
C ASN A 19 23.37 0.11 -24.41
N ASN A 20 22.48 -0.86 -24.19
CA ASN A 20 21.64 -1.45 -25.23
C ASN A 20 22.47 -1.97 -26.43
N GLY A 21 23.60 -2.61 -26.14
CA GLY A 21 24.51 -3.16 -27.16
C GLY A 21 25.42 -2.14 -27.86
N LYS A 22 25.43 -0.86 -27.46
CA LYS A 22 26.36 0.16 -27.98
C LYS A 22 27.77 0.07 -27.40
N GLY A 23 27.92 -0.66 -26.28
CA GLY A 23 29.17 -0.83 -25.54
C GLY A 23 29.27 0.09 -24.32
N PHE A 24 30.00 -0.38 -23.31
CA PHE A 24 30.21 0.32 -22.03
C PHE A 24 30.79 1.73 -22.21
N ASN A 25 31.69 1.93 -23.18
CA ASN A 25 32.33 3.22 -23.45
C ASN A 25 31.47 4.19 -24.28
N SER A 26 30.16 3.95 -24.37
CA SER A 26 29.22 4.81 -25.10
C SER A 26 27.98 5.08 -24.24
N PRO A 27 28.16 5.73 -23.07
CA PRO A 27 27.04 6.06 -22.19
C PRO A 27 26.09 7.07 -22.86
N HIS A 28 24.89 7.16 -22.32
CA HIS A 28 24.01 8.30 -22.62
C HIS A 28 24.49 9.51 -21.82
N VAL A 29 24.72 10.64 -22.47
CA VAL A 29 25.35 11.82 -21.86
C VAL A 29 24.32 12.93 -21.72
N ILE A 30 24.23 13.50 -20.51
CA ILE A 30 23.35 14.62 -20.18
C ILE A 30 24.22 15.75 -19.63
N GLU A 31 24.21 16.90 -20.32
CA GLU A 31 24.97 18.08 -19.93
C GLU A 31 24.11 19.04 -19.11
N VAL A 32 24.56 19.40 -17.91
CA VAL A 32 24.01 20.47 -17.09
C VAL A 32 24.96 21.66 -17.18
N GLU A 33 24.85 22.40 -18.27
CA GLU A 33 25.80 23.45 -18.66
C GLU A 33 25.98 24.51 -17.57
N ASP A 34 24.89 24.91 -16.91
CA ASP A 34 24.86 25.94 -15.88
C ASP A 34 25.80 25.66 -14.71
N LEU A 35 25.99 24.39 -14.35
CA LEU A 35 26.86 23.97 -13.26
C LEU A 35 28.21 23.41 -13.74
N ASN A 36 28.40 23.30 -15.06
CA ASN A 36 29.55 22.62 -15.66
C ASN A 36 29.62 21.14 -15.24
N ILE A 37 28.48 20.45 -15.30
CA ILE A 37 28.34 19.05 -14.91
C ILE A 37 27.98 18.20 -16.13
N LYS A 38 28.71 17.10 -16.31
CA LYS A 38 28.40 16.06 -17.28
C LYS A 38 27.92 14.81 -16.55
N VAL A 39 26.73 14.31 -16.89
CA VAL A 39 26.19 13.06 -16.35
C VAL A 39 26.25 11.96 -17.40
N GLU A 40 26.97 10.88 -17.10
CA GLU A 40 27.06 9.69 -17.93
C GLU A 40 26.16 8.58 -17.37
N VAL A 41 25.12 8.22 -18.11
CA VAL A 41 24.17 7.17 -17.73
C VAL A 41 24.51 5.87 -18.45
N TYR A 42 24.75 4.85 -17.64
CA TYR A 42 25.10 3.48 -18.04
C TYR A 42 23.91 2.56 -17.76
N SER A 43 23.43 1.83 -18.77
CA SER A 43 22.24 0.96 -18.64
C SER A 43 22.38 -0.31 -19.48
N HIS A 44 21.62 -1.36 -19.14
CA HIS A 44 21.55 -2.58 -19.95
C HIS A 44 20.40 -2.49 -20.96
N ASN A 45 19.14 -2.41 -20.50
CA ASN A 45 17.93 -2.40 -21.33
C ASN A 45 17.06 -1.14 -21.16
N LEU A 46 17.64 0.06 -21.23
CA LEU A 46 16.87 1.28 -21.08
C LEU A 46 16.00 1.56 -22.33
N ARG A 47 14.68 1.54 -22.16
CA ARG A 47 13.73 1.94 -23.22
C ARG A 47 13.92 3.42 -23.55
N ALA A 48 13.86 3.76 -24.85
CA ALA A 48 14.00 5.15 -25.32
C ALA A 48 13.00 6.11 -24.65
N SER A 49 11.78 5.64 -24.33
CA SER A 49 10.76 6.45 -23.65
C SER A 49 11.13 6.85 -22.22
N LYS A 50 12.05 6.13 -21.56
CA LYS A 50 12.52 6.45 -20.21
C LYS A 50 13.67 7.46 -20.20
N VAL A 51 14.38 7.63 -21.32
CA VAL A 51 15.53 8.53 -21.43
C VAL A 51 15.12 9.99 -21.19
N ALA A 52 13.99 10.42 -21.76
CA ALA A 52 13.49 11.78 -21.58
C ALA A 52 13.14 12.09 -20.11
N ASN A 53 12.56 11.13 -19.38
CA ASN A 53 12.25 11.30 -17.95
C ASN A 53 13.53 11.43 -17.13
N ILE A 54 14.53 10.57 -17.38
CA ILE A 54 15.84 10.64 -16.71
C ILE A 54 16.52 11.99 -16.97
N GLU A 55 16.51 12.47 -18.22
CA GLU A 55 17.02 13.79 -18.56
C GLU A 55 16.28 14.91 -17.81
N SER A 56 14.95 14.80 -17.71
CA SER A 56 14.12 15.75 -16.97
C SER A 56 14.46 15.76 -15.49
N GLU A 57 14.42 14.60 -14.82
CA GLU A 57 14.70 14.44 -13.39
C GLU A 57 16.09 14.98 -13.02
N ILE A 58 17.13 14.65 -13.80
CA ILE A 58 18.50 15.16 -13.57
C ILE A 58 18.58 16.68 -13.72
N ARG A 59 17.98 17.25 -14.77
CA ARG A 59 18.03 18.70 -15.03
C ARG A 59 17.22 19.48 -14.00
N GLU A 60 16.09 18.94 -13.59
CA GLU A 60 15.21 19.48 -12.57
C GLU A 60 15.92 19.49 -11.21
N THR A 61 16.44 18.34 -10.76
CA THR A 61 17.19 18.26 -9.50
C THR A 61 18.38 19.21 -9.50
N ALA A 62 19.16 19.28 -10.58
CA ALA A 62 20.28 20.22 -10.67
C ALA A 62 19.83 21.69 -10.59
N THR A 63 18.75 22.04 -11.27
CA THR A 63 18.20 23.41 -11.27
C THR A 63 17.69 23.79 -9.88
N ASN A 64 16.93 22.91 -9.25
CA ASN A 64 16.34 23.13 -7.94
C ASN A 64 17.43 23.20 -6.86
N PHE A 65 18.43 22.31 -6.93
CA PHE A 65 19.59 22.35 -6.04
C PHE A 65 20.38 23.65 -6.17
N LYS A 66 20.65 24.06 -7.42
CA LYS A 66 21.32 25.33 -7.70
C LYS A 66 20.55 26.51 -7.11
N ASN A 67 19.22 26.53 -7.23
CA ASN A 67 18.41 27.62 -6.72
C ASN A 67 18.35 27.64 -5.18
N ALA A 68 18.21 26.47 -4.54
CA ALA A 68 18.12 26.35 -3.08
C ALA A 68 19.43 26.68 -2.37
N PHE A 69 20.57 26.33 -2.97
CA PHE A 69 21.90 26.44 -2.34
C PHE A 69 22.88 27.35 -3.09
N GLU A 70 22.40 28.12 -4.06
CA GLU A 70 23.20 29.02 -4.90
C GLU A 70 24.48 28.36 -5.46
N LEU A 71 24.37 27.09 -5.85
CA LEU A 71 25.52 26.30 -6.27
C LEU A 71 26.20 26.96 -7.48
N GLU A 72 27.44 27.40 -7.29
CA GLU A 72 28.20 28.09 -8.32
C GLU A 72 28.65 27.14 -9.43
N ARG A 73 28.75 27.68 -10.65
CA ARG A 73 29.33 26.95 -11.79
C ARG A 73 30.77 26.54 -11.49
N GLY A 74 31.07 25.26 -11.62
CA GLY A 74 32.42 24.74 -11.43
C GLY A 74 33.42 25.29 -12.45
N SER A 75 34.65 25.60 -12.01
CA SER A 75 35.74 26.06 -12.89
C SER A 75 36.27 24.96 -13.83
N SER A 76 35.95 23.70 -13.55
CA SER A 76 36.26 22.54 -14.38
C SER A 76 35.04 21.62 -14.44
N GLU A 77 34.86 20.96 -15.58
CA GLU A 77 33.73 20.04 -15.80
C GLU A 77 33.82 18.87 -14.81
N GLN A 78 32.72 18.62 -14.08
CA GLN A 78 32.62 17.48 -13.16
C GLN A 78 31.81 16.37 -13.81
N THR A 79 32.37 15.16 -13.88
CA THR A 79 31.69 14.00 -14.47
C THR A 79 31.03 13.14 -13.39
N PHE A 80 29.71 12.96 -13.47
CA PHE A 80 28.93 12.06 -12.62
C PHE A 80 28.56 10.81 -13.42
N LYS A 81 28.69 9.63 -12.82
CA LYS A 81 28.34 8.37 -13.47
C LYS A 81 27.16 7.72 -12.77
N ILE A 82 26.11 7.42 -13.52
CA ILE A 82 24.92 6.74 -13.01
C ILE A 82 24.83 5.36 -13.66
N TYR A 83 24.82 4.32 -12.83
CA TYR A 83 24.70 2.93 -13.24
C TYR A 83 23.30 2.43 -12.88
N MET A 84 22.48 2.20 -13.91
CA MET A 84 21.06 1.89 -13.75
C MET A 84 20.77 0.44 -14.09
N PHE A 85 20.44 -0.35 -13.08
CA PHE A 85 20.04 -1.75 -13.21
C PHE A 85 18.62 -1.89 -13.76
N ASP A 86 18.34 -3.05 -14.36
CA ASP A 86 17.04 -3.35 -14.96
C ASP A 86 15.95 -3.54 -13.89
N ASP A 87 16.30 -4.01 -12.69
CA ASP A 87 15.41 -4.17 -11.54
C ASP A 87 16.18 -4.26 -10.20
N LYS A 88 15.43 -4.37 -9.09
CA LYS A 88 15.98 -4.49 -7.73
C LYS A 88 16.77 -5.79 -7.52
N ASP A 89 16.37 -6.89 -8.16
CA ASP A 89 17.04 -8.18 -7.98
C ASP A 89 18.44 -8.16 -8.60
N ASP A 90 18.59 -7.59 -9.79
CA ASP A 90 19.87 -7.37 -10.44
C ASP A 90 20.77 -6.42 -9.62
N TYR A 91 20.20 -5.33 -9.11
CA TYR A 91 20.90 -4.40 -8.23
C TYR A 91 21.51 -5.12 -7.01
N THR A 92 20.68 -5.84 -6.26
CA THR A 92 21.07 -6.50 -5.01
C THR A 92 22.01 -7.68 -5.27
N HIS A 93 21.70 -8.53 -6.24
CA HIS A 93 22.40 -9.81 -6.41
C HIS A 93 23.57 -9.77 -7.38
N LEU A 94 23.48 -9.02 -8.48
CA LEU A 94 24.61 -8.80 -9.38
C LEU A 94 25.52 -7.71 -8.83
N GLY A 95 24.96 -6.55 -8.49
CA GLY A 95 25.71 -5.42 -7.94
C GLY A 95 26.40 -5.73 -6.61
N GLY A 96 25.79 -6.60 -5.80
CA GLY A 96 26.38 -7.13 -4.56
C GLY A 96 27.46 -8.20 -4.74
N SER A 97 27.67 -8.70 -5.96
CA SER A 97 28.67 -9.74 -6.21
C SER A 97 30.10 -9.18 -6.21
N GLU A 98 31.04 -9.97 -5.70
CA GLU A 98 32.47 -9.62 -5.68
C GLU A 98 33.01 -9.31 -7.08
N ARG A 99 32.53 -10.04 -8.10
CA ARG A 99 32.95 -9.86 -9.49
C ARG A 99 32.43 -8.56 -10.11
N PHE A 100 31.29 -8.05 -9.64
CA PHE A 100 30.77 -6.76 -10.07
C PHE A 100 31.52 -5.60 -9.40
N GLY A 101 31.97 -5.81 -8.17
CA GLY A 101 32.89 -4.92 -7.45
C GLY A 101 32.25 -3.68 -6.82
N SER A 102 30.92 -3.60 -6.82
CA SER A 102 30.16 -2.47 -6.25
C SER A 102 29.67 -2.71 -4.82
N TYR A 103 29.62 -3.97 -4.36
CA TYR A 103 29.20 -4.36 -3.00
C TYR A 103 27.88 -3.69 -2.58
N LEU A 104 26.89 -3.76 -3.47
CA LEU A 104 25.51 -3.29 -3.21
C LEU A 104 24.75 -4.29 -2.34
N GLY A 105 23.81 -3.80 -1.55
CA GLY A 105 22.91 -4.59 -0.71
C GLY A 105 21.45 -4.39 -1.09
N ASP A 106 20.57 -4.35 -0.09
CA ASP A 106 19.11 -4.19 -0.24
C ASP A 106 18.66 -2.71 -0.17
N GLU A 107 19.61 -1.77 -0.20
CA GLU A 107 19.34 -0.33 -0.23
C GLU A 107 18.65 0.13 -1.53
N GLY A 108 17.93 1.27 -1.49
CA GLY A 108 17.20 1.82 -2.63
C GLY A 108 18.11 2.46 -3.72
N GLY A 109 19.34 2.82 -3.34
CA GLY A 109 20.36 3.39 -4.21
C GLY A 109 21.67 3.53 -3.45
N LYS A 110 22.75 3.90 -4.16
CA LYS A 110 24.04 4.16 -3.51
C LYS A 110 24.93 5.12 -4.28
N CYS A 111 25.42 6.14 -3.59
CA CYS A 111 26.41 7.08 -4.10
C CYS A 111 27.81 6.83 -3.53
N TYR A 112 28.82 6.76 -4.40
CA TYR A 112 30.23 6.65 -4.06
C TYR A 112 31.00 7.87 -4.54
N TYR A 113 31.53 8.64 -3.60
CA TYR A 113 32.35 9.82 -3.87
C TYR A 113 33.77 9.43 -4.29
N LYS A 114 34.24 9.95 -5.43
CA LYS A 114 35.59 9.70 -5.97
C LYS A 114 36.48 10.94 -5.89
N GLY A 115 35.89 12.14 -5.93
CA GLY A 115 36.57 13.42 -5.71
C GLY A 115 37.62 13.79 -6.77
N LYS A 116 37.54 13.24 -7.98
CA LYS A 116 38.44 13.54 -9.10
C LYS A 116 37.67 14.15 -10.26
N ALA A 117 38.32 15.00 -11.06
CA ALA A 117 37.67 15.65 -12.21
C ALA A 117 37.18 14.62 -13.26
N ASP A 118 37.92 13.52 -13.43
CA ASP A 118 37.59 12.48 -14.42
C ASP A 118 36.31 11.70 -14.06
N VAL A 119 36.06 11.50 -12.77
CA VAL A 119 34.84 10.91 -12.19
C VAL A 119 34.69 11.49 -10.80
N PHE A 120 33.68 12.33 -10.60
CA PHE A 120 33.43 13.03 -9.35
C PHE A 120 32.68 12.13 -8.36
N ALA A 121 31.58 11.52 -8.82
CA ALA A 121 30.78 10.56 -8.06
C ALA A 121 30.25 9.43 -8.97
N GLU A 122 30.05 8.25 -8.38
CA GLU A 122 29.39 7.10 -9.02
C GLU A 122 28.12 6.76 -8.25
N MET A 123 26.98 6.73 -8.92
CA MET A 123 25.67 6.40 -8.34
C MET A 123 25.15 5.11 -8.94
N TYR A 124 24.50 4.29 -8.12
CA TYR A 124 23.89 3.03 -8.51
C TYR A 124 22.41 3.07 -8.14
N VAL A 125 21.54 2.84 -9.12
CA VAL A 125 20.07 2.92 -8.99
C VAL A 125 19.43 1.80 -9.82
N TYR A 126 18.13 1.57 -9.68
CA TYR A 126 17.42 0.54 -10.44
C TYR A 126 16.04 0.99 -10.91
N GLN A 127 15.49 0.27 -11.89
CA GLN A 127 14.16 0.57 -12.42
C GLN A 127 13.05 -0.11 -11.60
N GLN A 128 12.03 0.66 -11.22
CA GLN A 128 10.80 0.16 -10.57
C GLN A 128 9.65 1.08 -10.99
N GLY A 129 8.94 0.72 -12.07
CA GLY A 129 8.11 1.69 -12.80
C GLY A 129 9.00 2.72 -13.51
N GLY A 130 9.38 3.78 -12.79
CA GLY A 130 10.38 4.79 -13.16
C GLY A 130 11.82 4.35 -12.88
N VAL A 131 12.69 5.28 -12.46
CA VAL A 131 14.02 5.00 -11.88
C VAL A 131 13.95 5.34 -10.40
N HIS A 132 14.09 4.34 -9.54
CA HIS A 132 13.96 4.52 -8.10
C HIS A 132 15.17 5.28 -7.54
N ASN A 133 14.91 6.30 -6.69
CA ASN A 133 15.90 7.12 -5.98
C ASN A 133 16.89 7.88 -6.88
N LEU A 134 16.53 8.19 -8.14
CA LEU A 134 17.46 8.87 -9.05
C LEU A 134 17.83 10.27 -8.54
N GLN A 135 16.82 11.04 -8.11
CA GLN A 135 17.03 12.42 -7.68
C GLN A 135 17.73 12.46 -6.31
N HIS A 136 17.39 11.53 -5.42
CA HIS A 136 18.02 11.30 -4.12
C HIS A 136 19.54 11.07 -4.26
N GLU A 137 19.92 10.07 -5.06
CA GLU A 137 21.33 9.74 -5.25
C GLU A 137 22.09 10.85 -5.98
N PHE A 138 21.44 11.54 -6.93
CA PHE A 138 22.06 12.67 -7.61
C PHE A 138 22.27 13.87 -6.67
N ALA A 139 21.32 14.13 -5.76
CA ALA A 139 21.42 15.15 -4.73
C ALA A 139 22.55 14.89 -3.73
N HIS A 140 22.84 13.62 -3.38
CA HIS A 140 24.06 13.29 -2.64
C HIS A 140 25.33 13.76 -3.36
N GLY A 141 25.41 13.51 -4.67
CA GLY A 141 26.54 13.96 -5.49
C GLY A 141 26.67 15.48 -5.54
N LEU A 142 25.55 16.19 -5.73
CA LEU A 142 25.52 17.65 -5.71
C LEU A 142 25.88 18.22 -4.33
N THR A 143 25.46 17.57 -3.24
CA THR A 143 25.84 17.92 -1.88
C THR A 143 27.35 17.78 -1.68
N TYR A 144 27.96 16.69 -2.16
CA TYR A 144 29.41 16.51 -2.11
C TYR A 144 30.17 17.57 -2.91
N LEU A 145 29.59 18.04 -4.03
CA LEU A 145 30.11 19.19 -4.79
C LEU A 145 29.99 20.49 -4.00
N ALA A 146 28.81 20.75 -3.41
CA ALA A 146 28.52 21.95 -2.64
C ALA A 146 29.43 22.08 -1.41
N THR A 147 29.80 20.99 -0.74
CA THR A 147 30.70 21.02 0.43
C THR A 147 32.19 20.97 0.08
N GLY A 148 32.56 20.90 -1.20
CA GLY A 148 33.94 20.66 -1.61
C GLY A 148 34.49 19.32 -1.09
N GLY A 149 33.62 18.33 -0.95
CA GLY A 149 33.93 16.98 -0.47
C GLY A 149 34.12 16.86 1.05
N LYS A 150 33.70 17.85 1.83
CA LYS A 150 33.69 17.78 3.30
C LYS A 150 32.47 17.01 3.80
N SER A 151 32.65 16.34 4.94
CA SER A 151 31.58 15.59 5.60
C SER A 151 30.53 16.52 6.19
N LEU A 152 29.28 16.10 6.09
CA LEU A 152 28.15 16.64 6.85
C LEU A 152 27.74 15.64 7.94
N PRO A 153 27.00 16.08 8.96
CA PRO A 153 26.16 15.16 9.75
C PRO A 153 25.29 14.31 8.82
N THR A 154 25.21 13.01 9.09
CA THR A 154 24.46 12.05 8.26
C THR A 154 23.02 12.51 8.03
N VAL A 155 22.35 13.02 9.06
CA VAL A 155 20.98 13.54 8.99
C VAL A 155 20.82 14.68 7.99
N LEU A 156 21.79 15.60 7.91
CA LEU A 156 21.72 16.69 6.94
C LEU A 156 21.99 16.19 5.51
N MET A 157 22.90 15.22 5.35
CA MET A 157 23.20 14.62 4.05
C MET A 157 21.99 13.87 3.47
N GLU A 158 21.34 13.03 4.28
CA GLU A 158 20.12 12.32 3.88
C GLU A 158 18.93 13.26 3.73
N GLY A 159 18.77 14.22 4.64
CA GLY A 159 17.69 15.19 4.57
C GLY A 159 17.71 16.06 3.32
N ILE A 160 18.90 16.45 2.84
CA ILE A 160 19.04 17.20 1.59
C ILE A 160 18.65 16.31 0.40
N ALA A 161 19.06 15.04 0.41
CA ALA A 161 18.74 14.10 -0.66
C ALA A 161 17.23 13.82 -0.73
N ASP A 162 16.60 13.53 0.40
CA ASP A 162 15.15 13.35 0.51
C ASP A 162 14.40 14.62 0.07
N TYR A 163 14.87 15.81 0.48
CA TYR A 163 14.23 17.07 0.08
C TYR A 163 14.18 17.25 -1.44
N PHE A 164 15.20 16.81 -2.18
CA PHE A 164 15.21 16.90 -3.64
C PHE A 164 14.49 15.78 -4.37
N GLU A 165 14.48 14.56 -3.83
CA GLU A 165 13.63 13.48 -4.33
C GLU A 165 12.14 13.87 -4.27
N HIS A 166 11.76 14.68 -3.27
CA HIS A 166 10.37 15.10 -3.08
C HIS A 166 10.07 16.54 -3.53
N HIS A 167 11.04 17.23 -4.15
CA HIS A 167 10.92 18.67 -4.45
C HIS A 167 9.87 18.98 -5.52
N SER A 168 9.81 18.19 -6.59
CA SER A 168 8.88 18.38 -7.71
C SER A 168 7.46 17.93 -7.37
N ASP A 169 7.34 16.92 -6.52
CA ASP A 169 6.05 16.32 -6.14
C ASP A 169 5.38 17.04 -4.96
N HIS A 170 6.08 17.98 -4.31
CA HIS A 170 5.64 18.71 -3.13
C HIS A 170 5.00 17.75 -2.09
N LYS A 171 5.64 16.57 -1.93
CA LYS A 171 5.17 15.47 -1.07
C LYS A 171 5.31 15.86 0.38
N PHE A 172 4.37 16.65 0.88
CA PHE A 172 4.21 16.78 2.32
C PHE A 172 3.60 15.47 2.84
N ASN A 173 4.43 14.63 3.48
CA ASN A 173 4.01 13.37 4.10
C ASN A 173 3.59 12.26 3.14
N SER A 174 4.47 11.86 2.20
CA SER A 174 4.39 10.47 1.71
C SER A 174 4.47 9.57 2.93
N GLN A 175 3.53 8.64 3.10
CA GLN A 175 3.35 7.96 4.39
C GLN A 175 4.57 7.15 4.87
N GLU A 176 5.49 6.81 3.96
CA GLU A 176 6.79 6.21 4.31
C GLU A 176 7.78 7.23 4.90
N SER A 177 7.69 8.51 4.53
CA SER A 177 8.57 9.62 4.94
C SER A 177 7.92 10.68 5.85
N SER A 178 6.65 10.49 6.22
CA SER A 178 5.93 11.34 7.21
C SER A 178 6.75 11.51 8.48
N ILE A 179 6.94 12.78 8.84
CA ILE A 179 7.76 13.27 9.95
C ILE A 179 7.16 12.82 11.30
N ASP A 180 5.86 12.56 11.33
CA ASP A 180 5.04 12.55 12.55
C ASP A 180 4.78 11.18 13.14
N LYS A 181 5.15 10.11 12.42
CA LYS A 181 5.14 8.74 12.96
C LYS A 181 6.47 8.33 13.60
N THR A 182 7.34 9.30 13.90
CA THR A 182 8.62 9.03 14.56
C THR A 182 8.68 9.63 15.93
N GLU A 183 9.40 8.98 16.84
CA GLU A 183 9.74 9.48 18.18
C GLU A 183 10.57 10.79 18.16
N ALA A 184 10.74 11.43 17.00
CA ALA A 184 11.50 12.65 16.75
C ALA A 184 11.01 13.86 17.54
N ALA A 185 9.72 13.97 17.85
CA ALA A 185 9.18 15.03 18.70
C ALA A 185 9.83 15.05 20.11
N ASN A 186 10.44 13.94 20.54
CA ASN A 186 11.15 13.83 21.82
C ASN A 186 12.66 14.14 21.74
N LEU A 187 13.20 14.39 20.54
CA LEU A 187 14.61 14.70 20.33
C LEU A 187 14.83 16.20 20.17
N ASP A 188 15.92 16.69 20.75
CA ASP A 188 16.43 18.02 20.45
C ASP A 188 17.31 17.96 19.18
N LEU A 189 17.53 19.12 18.54
CA LEU A 189 18.36 19.22 17.35
C LEU A 189 19.79 18.72 17.57
N ASP A 190 20.30 18.81 18.81
CA ASP A 190 21.60 18.24 19.18
C ASP A 190 21.62 16.72 19.00
N LYS A 191 20.59 16.02 19.47
CA LYS A 191 20.43 14.57 19.27
C LYS A 191 20.15 14.23 17.83
N ILE A 192 19.26 14.96 17.16
CA ILE A 192 18.92 14.75 15.74
C ILE A 192 20.19 14.82 14.89
N LEU A 193 20.99 15.89 15.01
CA LEU A 193 22.25 16.04 14.27
C LEU A 193 23.31 15.00 14.62
N SER A 194 23.13 14.22 15.69
CA SER A 194 24.04 13.14 16.08
C SER A 194 23.58 11.75 15.63
N LEU A 195 22.41 11.63 14.99
CA LEU A 195 21.94 10.34 14.48
C LEU A 195 22.84 9.85 13.34
N GLU A 196 23.15 8.56 13.38
CA GLU A 196 23.98 7.86 12.39
C GLU A 196 23.31 6.56 11.99
N TYR A 197 23.71 6.01 10.84
CA TYR A 197 23.26 4.69 10.43
C TYR A 197 23.65 3.61 11.43
N SER A 198 22.74 2.66 11.60
CA SER A 198 22.91 1.49 12.45
C SER A 198 22.47 0.22 11.71
N LYS A 199 22.61 -0.93 12.38
CA LYS A 199 22.08 -2.21 11.89
C LYS A 199 20.56 -2.33 12.07
N ASP A 200 19.95 -1.41 12.80
CA ASP A 200 18.52 -1.34 13.02
C ASP A 200 17.89 -0.46 11.94
N SER A 201 17.04 -1.09 11.11
CA SER A 201 16.34 -0.41 10.02
C SER A 201 15.37 0.67 10.51
N GLU A 202 14.79 0.51 11.71
CA GLU A 202 13.90 1.53 12.27
C GLU A 202 14.69 2.77 12.68
N ALA A 203 15.86 2.59 13.30
CA ALA A 203 16.76 3.70 13.63
C ALA A 203 17.27 4.43 12.36
N ASN A 204 17.50 3.70 11.26
CA ASN A 204 17.87 4.33 9.99
C ASN A 204 16.71 5.16 9.42
N SER A 205 15.46 4.69 9.52
CA SER A 205 14.29 5.46 9.09
C SER A 205 14.18 6.82 9.80
N LEU A 206 14.60 6.89 11.07
CA LEU A 206 14.62 8.14 11.83
C LEU A 206 15.61 9.18 11.26
N VAL A 207 16.76 8.74 10.74
CA VAL A 207 17.76 9.63 10.09
C VAL A 207 17.15 10.36 8.90
N TYR A 208 16.53 9.62 7.98
CA TYR A 208 15.89 10.16 6.78
C TYR A 208 14.78 11.16 7.14
N LYS A 209 13.85 10.73 7.99
CA LYS A 209 12.66 11.53 8.35
C LYS A 209 12.98 12.82 9.08
N THR A 210 13.84 12.76 10.09
CA THR A 210 14.25 13.95 10.84
C THR A 210 15.15 14.86 10.02
N GLY A 211 15.96 14.29 9.13
CA GLY A 211 16.74 15.04 8.16
C GLY A 211 15.86 15.84 7.22
N HIS A 212 14.91 15.18 6.56
CA HIS A 212 13.99 15.80 5.62
C HIS A 212 13.22 16.95 6.28
N ALA A 213 12.65 16.72 7.48
CA ALA A 213 11.97 17.74 8.27
C ALA A 213 12.84 18.97 8.54
N LEU A 214 14.09 18.75 8.97
CA LEU A 214 15.03 19.81 9.29
C LEU A 214 15.41 20.64 8.05
N ILE A 215 15.55 20.00 6.89
CA ILE A 215 15.82 20.71 5.63
C ILE A 215 14.62 21.53 5.21
N MET A 216 13.40 20.98 5.27
CA MET A 216 12.18 21.75 4.96
C MET A 216 12.04 22.98 5.87
N TYR A 217 12.16 22.78 7.20
CA TYR A 217 12.14 23.88 8.17
C TYR A 217 13.16 24.96 7.82
N SER A 218 14.40 24.55 7.54
CA SER A 218 15.47 25.50 7.26
C SER A 218 15.22 26.25 5.96
N GLN A 219 14.76 25.58 4.90
CA GLN A 219 14.42 26.23 3.63
C GLN A 219 13.26 27.23 3.78
N GLU A 220 12.29 26.96 4.67
CA GLU A 220 11.16 27.85 4.91
C GLU A 220 11.53 29.06 5.79
N LYS A 221 12.26 28.83 6.88
CA LYS A 221 12.50 29.87 7.90
C LYS A 221 13.80 30.65 7.69
N ASP A 222 14.87 29.99 7.26
CA ASP A 222 16.18 30.61 7.02
C ASP A 222 16.98 29.83 5.96
N PRO A 223 16.63 29.96 4.66
CA PRO A 223 17.28 29.21 3.59
C PRO A 223 18.78 29.54 3.47
N SER A 224 19.20 30.73 3.91
CA SER A 224 20.61 31.11 3.94
C SER A 224 21.45 30.26 4.90
N LEU A 225 20.88 29.79 6.01
CA LEU A 225 21.63 29.09 7.05
C LEU A 225 22.31 27.82 6.53
N LEU A 226 21.58 26.97 5.81
CA LEU A 226 22.18 25.77 5.22
C LEU A 226 23.08 26.10 4.04
N ARG A 227 22.68 27.04 3.17
CA ARG A 227 23.50 27.47 2.03
C ARG A 227 24.88 27.92 2.50
N ASP A 228 24.92 28.82 3.47
CA ASP A 228 26.15 29.41 3.97
C ASP A 228 26.97 28.38 4.77
N TYR A 229 26.32 27.40 5.41
CA TYR A 229 27.01 26.26 6.02
C TYR A 229 27.74 25.39 4.98
N LEU A 230 27.07 25.02 3.88
CA LEU A 230 27.68 24.25 2.80
C LEU A 230 28.85 25.01 2.17
N ASP A 231 28.70 26.32 1.96
CA ASP A 231 29.76 27.16 1.40
C ASP A 231 30.95 27.33 2.36
N ALA A 232 30.71 27.53 3.66
CA ALA A 232 31.78 27.58 4.65
C ALA A 232 32.60 26.27 4.68
N LEU A 233 31.94 25.12 4.53
CA LEU A 233 32.62 23.82 4.37
C LEU A 233 33.46 23.78 3.08
N ARG A 234 32.90 24.22 1.95
CA ARG A 234 33.57 24.30 0.65
C ARG A 234 34.84 25.13 0.71
N GLN A 235 34.77 26.29 1.36
CA GLN A 235 35.89 27.21 1.55
C GLN A 235 36.92 26.70 2.57
N GLY A 236 36.58 25.65 3.33
CA GLY A 236 37.43 25.11 4.39
C GLY A 236 37.49 26.01 5.63
N ASN A 237 36.52 26.90 5.83
CA ASN A 237 36.44 27.78 7.00
C ASN A 237 35.85 27.05 8.21
N SER A 238 36.71 26.34 8.94
CA SER A 238 36.26 25.45 10.03
C SER A 238 35.58 26.16 11.20
N ASP A 239 35.91 27.43 11.44
CA ASP A 239 35.34 28.19 12.56
C ASP A 239 33.93 28.67 12.21
N GLU A 240 33.75 29.15 10.98
CA GLU A 240 32.45 29.56 10.44
C GLU A 240 31.52 28.35 10.27
N SER A 241 32.00 27.22 9.74
CA SER A 241 31.20 26.01 9.61
C SER A 241 30.72 25.46 10.96
N LYS A 242 31.53 25.61 12.02
CA LYS A 242 31.12 25.26 13.39
C LYS A 242 30.12 26.25 13.98
N SER A 243 30.24 27.53 13.61
CA SER A 243 29.25 28.56 13.99
C SER A 243 27.89 28.21 13.40
N PHE A 244 27.81 27.96 12.09
CA PHE A 244 26.54 27.61 11.45
C PHE A 244 25.91 26.35 12.03
N LEU A 245 26.70 25.31 12.32
CA LEU A 245 26.17 24.12 12.98
C LEU A 245 25.60 24.43 14.38
N LYS A 246 26.21 25.36 15.11
CA LYS A 246 25.70 25.84 16.41
C LYS A 246 24.44 26.68 16.22
N ASP A 247 24.38 27.48 15.17
CA ASP A 247 23.21 28.30 14.84
C ASP A 247 22.02 27.39 14.49
N ILE A 248 22.20 26.36 13.65
CA ILE A 248 21.19 25.31 13.41
C ILE A 248 20.68 24.71 14.73
N LYS A 249 21.59 24.33 15.63
CA LYS A 249 21.21 23.80 16.97
C LYS A 249 20.43 24.80 17.81
N GLY A 250 20.68 26.10 17.62
CA GLY A 250 19.98 27.18 18.31
C GLY A 250 18.49 27.30 17.94
N HIS A 251 18.08 26.71 16.81
CA HIS A 251 16.69 26.72 16.35
C HIS A 251 15.83 25.63 17.00
N ASP A 252 16.29 24.93 18.05
CA ASP A 252 15.59 23.76 18.63
C ASP A 252 14.12 24.05 18.98
N THR A 253 13.84 25.15 19.68
CA THR A 253 12.48 25.54 20.08
C THR A 253 11.60 25.87 18.88
N ASP A 254 12.15 26.62 17.92
CA ASP A 254 11.42 27.08 16.73
C ASP A 254 11.16 25.91 15.77
N PHE A 255 12.12 25.00 15.63
CA PHE A 255 11.98 23.75 14.89
C PHE A 255 10.91 22.85 15.52
N LYS A 256 10.90 22.67 16.85
CA LYS A 256 9.85 21.89 17.53
C LYS A 256 8.47 22.51 17.39
N SER A 257 8.38 23.84 17.44
CA SER A 257 7.12 24.55 17.22
C SER A 257 6.65 24.37 15.78
N TRP A 258 7.55 24.53 14.81
CA TRP A 258 7.26 24.30 13.40
C TRP A 258 6.84 22.85 13.13
N LEU A 259 7.52 21.87 13.73
CA LEU A 259 7.13 20.46 13.65
C LEU A 259 5.69 20.24 14.15
N ALA A 260 5.33 20.81 15.29
CA ALA A 260 3.98 20.68 15.84
C ALA A 260 2.91 21.45 15.03
N GLU A 261 3.30 22.48 14.29
CA GLU A 261 2.38 23.22 13.41
C GLU A 261 2.22 22.54 12.04
N ASN A 262 3.23 21.78 11.62
CA ASN A 262 3.30 21.14 10.31
C ASN A 262 3.28 19.61 10.43
N ASP A 263 2.79 19.07 11.55
CA ASP A 263 2.60 17.64 11.67
C ASP A 263 1.42 17.18 10.79
N THR A 264 1.50 15.94 10.30
CA THR A 264 0.54 15.32 9.40
C THR A 264 -0.86 15.38 10.00
N GLU A 265 -1.02 15.11 11.30
CA GLU A 265 -2.34 15.08 11.91
C GLU A 265 -2.95 16.49 11.98
N THR A 266 -2.16 17.48 12.38
CA THR A 266 -2.55 18.90 12.41
C THR A 266 -2.88 19.41 11.01
N ALA A 267 -2.07 19.08 10.00
CA ALA A 267 -2.34 19.45 8.61
C ALA A 267 -3.62 18.81 8.08
N MET A 268 -3.82 17.52 8.35
CA MET A 268 -5.02 16.77 7.95
C MET A 268 -6.27 17.28 8.69
N GLU A 269 -6.14 17.66 9.96
CA GLU A 269 -7.22 18.27 10.74
C GLU A 269 -7.59 19.64 10.17
N HIS A 270 -6.60 20.46 9.81
CA HIS A 270 -6.83 21.77 9.21
C HIS A 270 -7.65 21.67 7.92
N LEU A 271 -7.40 20.62 7.15
CA LEU A 271 -8.04 20.30 5.88
C LEU A 271 -9.37 19.56 6.04
N ASN A 272 -9.77 19.18 7.26
CA ASN A 272 -10.93 18.33 7.53
C ASN A 272 -10.85 16.98 6.80
N ALA A 273 -9.65 16.42 6.68
CA ALA A 273 -9.44 15.08 6.18
C ALA A 273 -9.91 14.04 7.21
N LEU A 274 -10.24 12.87 6.72
CA LEU A 274 -10.56 11.69 7.50
C LEU A 274 -9.34 10.79 7.59
N GLN A 275 -9.19 10.10 8.69
CA GLN A 275 -8.17 9.07 8.88
C GLN A 275 -8.80 7.69 8.82
N VAL A 276 -8.10 6.77 8.18
CA VAL A 276 -8.43 5.35 8.12
C VAL A 276 -7.58 4.65 9.16
N THR A 277 -8.24 4.13 10.20
CA THR A 277 -7.57 3.58 11.39
C THR A 277 -7.95 2.12 11.60
N LYS A 278 -7.11 1.40 12.33
CA LYS A 278 -7.33 0.00 12.68
C LYS A 278 -8.50 -0.14 13.64
N GLY A 279 -9.49 -0.92 13.24
CA GLY A 279 -10.66 -1.27 14.04
C GLY A 279 -10.57 -2.66 14.67
N ASP A 280 -11.73 -3.30 14.79
CA ASP A 280 -11.86 -4.59 15.45
C ASP A 280 -11.06 -5.71 14.78
N PHE A 281 -10.48 -6.59 15.60
CA PHE A 281 -9.89 -7.84 15.14
C PHE A 281 -10.91 -8.70 14.37
N ILE A 282 -10.50 -9.11 13.17
CA ILE A 282 -11.22 -10.03 12.29
C ILE A 282 -10.70 -11.45 12.50
N ALA A 283 -9.41 -11.70 12.23
CA ALA A 283 -8.86 -13.04 12.11
C ALA A 283 -7.33 -13.09 12.18
N ILE A 284 -6.78 -14.29 12.42
CA ILE A 284 -5.39 -14.63 12.11
C ILE A 284 -5.37 -15.58 10.90
N GLY A 285 -4.49 -15.29 9.94
CA GLY A 285 -4.14 -16.17 8.83
C GLY A 285 -2.63 -16.40 8.74
N GLN A 286 -2.19 -17.08 7.67
CA GLN A 286 -0.79 -17.34 7.38
C GLN A 286 -0.46 -16.86 5.98
N GLU A 287 0.58 -16.04 5.84
CA GLU A 287 1.08 -15.52 4.55
C GLU A 287 2.57 -15.85 4.39
N ILE A 288 3.05 -15.88 3.14
CA ILE A 288 4.49 -15.94 2.87
C ILE A 288 5.02 -14.51 2.83
N VAL A 289 5.85 -14.15 3.81
CA VAL A 289 6.48 -12.83 3.93
C VAL A 289 7.99 -13.02 3.98
N GLY A 290 8.70 -12.48 2.99
CA GLY A 290 10.16 -12.65 2.89
C GLY A 290 10.60 -14.11 2.70
N GLY A 291 9.76 -14.95 2.09
CA GLY A 291 10.03 -16.37 1.87
C GLY A 291 9.72 -17.29 3.07
N GLU A 292 9.26 -16.73 4.19
CA GLU A 292 8.85 -17.48 5.38
C GLU A 292 7.33 -17.43 5.58
N ILE A 293 6.75 -18.52 6.09
CA ILE A 293 5.35 -18.52 6.50
C ILE A 293 5.23 -17.81 7.84
N LYS A 294 4.52 -16.67 7.87
CA LYS A 294 4.30 -15.87 9.08
C LYS A 294 2.80 -15.79 9.39
N ASN A 295 2.47 -15.67 10.67
CA ASN A 295 1.11 -15.35 11.06
C ASN A 295 0.82 -13.88 10.73
N VAL A 296 -0.38 -13.62 10.24
CA VAL A 296 -0.85 -12.27 9.92
C VAL A 296 -2.19 -12.06 10.62
N SER A 297 -2.28 -11.00 11.41
CA SER A 297 -3.53 -10.59 12.06
C SER A 297 -4.24 -9.57 11.18
N TYR A 298 -5.54 -9.74 10.98
CA TYR A 298 -6.38 -8.87 10.17
C TYR A 298 -7.40 -8.15 11.03
N TYR A 299 -7.69 -6.90 10.66
CA TYR A 299 -8.57 -6.00 11.39
C TYR A 299 -9.46 -5.22 10.44
N LYS A 300 -10.63 -4.78 10.93
CA LYS A 300 -11.48 -3.83 10.21
C LYS A 300 -10.73 -2.50 10.01
N ALA A 301 -11.14 -1.73 9.01
CA ALA A 301 -10.66 -0.38 8.80
C ALA A 301 -11.79 0.62 9.12
N ASN A 302 -11.62 1.37 10.21
CA ASN A 302 -12.51 2.45 10.59
C ASN A 302 -12.19 3.70 9.77
N ILE A 303 -13.19 4.54 9.55
CA ILE A 303 -13.03 5.87 8.99
C ILE A 303 -13.42 6.85 10.09
N GLU A 304 -12.48 7.69 10.48
CA GLU A 304 -12.62 8.58 11.64
C GLU A 304 -12.24 10.00 11.24
N LYS A 305 -12.80 10.99 11.92
CA LYS A 305 -12.23 12.33 11.93
C LYS A 305 -10.90 12.32 12.69
N MET A 306 -10.10 13.35 12.51
CA MET A 306 -8.84 13.52 13.24
C MET A 306 -9.03 13.62 14.77
N ASP A 307 -10.20 14.06 15.24
CA ASP A 307 -10.56 14.07 16.67
C ASP A 307 -10.95 12.69 17.23
N GLY A 308 -10.92 11.65 16.40
CA GLY A 308 -11.29 10.28 16.74
C GLY A 308 -12.78 9.95 16.63
N GLU A 309 -13.63 10.87 16.17
CA GLU A 309 -15.03 10.55 15.91
C GLU A 309 -15.15 9.56 14.74
N ASN A 310 -15.67 8.35 15.00
CA ASN A 310 -15.98 7.40 13.94
C ASN A 310 -17.12 7.90 13.06
N VAL A 311 -16.85 7.99 11.75
CA VAL A 311 -17.80 8.42 10.73
C VAL A 311 -18.18 7.30 9.76
N GLY A 312 -17.55 6.14 9.86
CA GLY A 312 -17.78 5.02 8.96
C GLY A 312 -16.74 3.91 9.11
N SER A 313 -16.80 2.96 8.18
CA SER A 313 -15.80 1.88 8.08
C SER A 313 -15.83 1.26 6.70
N PHE A 314 -14.68 0.75 6.27
CA PHE A 314 -14.62 -0.12 5.12
C PHE A 314 -15.14 -1.51 5.48
N SER A 315 -15.88 -2.10 4.54
CA SER A 315 -16.21 -3.52 4.62
C SER A 315 -14.96 -4.33 4.25
N PRO A 316 -14.58 -5.36 5.00
CA PRO A 316 -13.58 -6.32 4.54
C PRO A 316 -14.18 -7.30 3.51
N VAL A 317 -15.48 -7.21 3.22
CA VAL A 317 -16.22 -8.11 2.34
C VAL A 317 -16.66 -7.40 1.07
N GLU A 318 -16.35 -8.01 -0.07
CA GLU A 318 -16.84 -7.63 -1.40
C GLU A 318 -18.02 -8.54 -1.81
N HIS A 319 -18.98 -7.98 -2.53
CA HIS A 319 -20.09 -8.73 -3.10
C HIS A 319 -20.13 -8.56 -4.62
N VAL A 320 -19.86 -9.64 -5.35
CA VAL A 320 -19.74 -9.63 -6.81
C VAL A 320 -20.50 -10.77 -7.45
N ALA A 321 -20.84 -10.63 -8.72
CA ALA A 321 -21.27 -11.75 -9.54
C ALA A 321 -20.04 -12.57 -9.92
N PHE A 322 -20.11 -13.89 -9.75
CA PHE A 322 -19.12 -14.82 -10.28
C PHE A 322 -19.82 -15.78 -11.23
N TYR A 323 -19.57 -15.63 -12.53
CA TYR A 323 -20.42 -16.20 -13.59
C TYR A 323 -21.90 -15.87 -13.39
N ASP A 324 -22.69 -16.85 -12.97
CA ASP A 324 -24.13 -16.77 -12.85
C ASP A 324 -24.62 -16.84 -11.38
N VAL A 325 -23.69 -16.87 -10.42
CA VAL A 325 -23.98 -16.82 -8.98
C VAL A 325 -23.49 -15.50 -8.37
N ALA A 326 -23.98 -15.18 -7.17
CA ALA A 326 -23.39 -14.11 -6.38
C ALA A 326 -22.29 -14.72 -5.51
N ARG A 327 -21.24 -13.96 -5.24
CA ARG A 327 -20.11 -14.37 -4.42
C ARG A 327 -19.82 -13.26 -3.41
N ALA A 328 -19.84 -13.62 -2.14
CA ALA A 328 -19.31 -12.80 -1.06
C ALA A 328 -17.88 -13.24 -0.75
N ILE A 329 -16.93 -12.30 -0.66
CA ILE A 329 -15.51 -12.58 -0.42
C ILE A 329 -15.02 -11.70 0.72
N ASN A 330 -14.55 -12.29 1.81
CA ASN A 330 -13.79 -11.56 2.81
C ASN A 330 -12.35 -11.44 2.32
N ARG A 331 -11.92 -10.26 1.89
CA ARG A 331 -10.60 -10.03 1.27
C ARG A 331 -9.45 -10.10 2.26
N ALA A 332 -9.73 -9.88 3.54
CA ALA A 332 -8.74 -10.07 4.59
C ALA A 332 -8.35 -11.54 4.78
N THR A 333 -9.30 -12.47 4.67
CA THR A 333 -9.04 -13.91 4.91
C THR A 333 -9.12 -14.80 3.66
N ASN A 334 -9.60 -14.24 2.55
CA ASN A 334 -9.99 -14.95 1.33
C ASN A 334 -11.06 -16.05 1.56
N ASP A 335 -11.88 -15.91 2.61
CA ASP A 335 -13.07 -16.75 2.78
C ASP A 335 -14.19 -16.32 1.84
N THR A 336 -14.90 -17.30 1.28
CA THR A 336 -15.90 -17.07 0.24
C THR A 336 -17.18 -17.84 0.50
N LEU A 337 -18.31 -17.22 0.15
CA LEU A 337 -19.59 -17.90 -0.04
C LEU A 337 -20.04 -17.69 -1.48
N ASP A 338 -20.32 -18.78 -2.17
CA ASP A 338 -21.04 -18.77 -3.46
C ASP A 338 -22.53 -18.91 -3.17
N ILE A 339 -23.33 -17.95 -3.61
CA ILE A 339 -24.77 -17.87 -3.36
C ILE A 339 -25.50 -18.19 -4.67
N SER A 340 -26.14 -19.36 -4.70
CA SER A 340 -26.91 -19.81 -5.86
C SER A 340 -28.05 -18.86 -6.23
N LYS A 341 -28.46 -18.92 -7.50
CA LYS A 341 -29.52 -18.07 -8.10
C LYS A 341 -30.85 -18.10 -7.34
N GLU A 342 -31.16 -19.20 -6.67
CA GLU A 342 -32.36 -19.32 -5.84
C GLU A 342 -32.39 -18.26 -4.73
N TYR A 343 -31.21 -17.87 -4.23
CA TYR A 343 -31.02 -16.91 -3.16
C TYR A 343 -30.58 -15.51 -3.66
N HIS A 344 -30.85 -15.17 -4.93
CA HIS A 344 -30.55 -13.84 -5.51
C HIS A 344 -31.60 -12.78 -5.12
N PHE A 345 -31.93 -12.74 -3.84
CA PHE A 345 -32.77 -11.71 -3.25
C PHE A 345 -32.12 -11.22 -1.96
N LEU A 346 -32.41 -9.98 -1.61
CA LEU A 346 -31.95 -9.36 -0.38
C LEU A 346 -33.16 -9.01 0.48
N LYS A 347 -33.23 -9.60 1.67
CA LYS A 347 -34.28 -9.33 2.66
C LYS A 347 -33.76 -8.35 3.70
N VAL A 348 -34.55 -7.34 4.02
CA VAL A 348 -34.29 -6.44 5.16
C VAL A 348 -34.55 -7.20 6.46
N VAL A 349 -33.54 -7.26 7.32
CA VAL A 349 -33.59 -7.89 8.64
C VAL A 349 -33.07 -6.93 9.71
N LYS A 350 -33.51 -7.11 10.94
CA LYS A 350 -32.93 -6.41 12.09
C LYS A 350 -31.91 -7.29 12.81
N THR A 351 -30.75 -6.72 13.06
CA THR A 351 -29.73 -7.32 13.91
C THR A 351 -30.13 -7.20 15.40
N SER A 352 -29.42 -7.93 16.27
CA SER A 352 -29.72 -7.97 17.71
C SER A 352 -29.57 -6.63 18.43
N ASP A 353 -28.77 -5.72 17.86
CA ASP A 353 -28.58 -4.33 18.30
C ASP A 353 -29.61 -3.35 17.65
N GLY A 354 -30.53 -3.86 16.83
CA GLY A 354 -31.63 -3.11 16.25
C GLY A 354 -31.30 -2.36 14.95
N GLN A 355 -30.12 -2.57 14.36
CA GLN A 355 -29.78 -1.99 13.06
C GLN A 355 -30.44 -2.77 11.91
N ASP A 356 -30.84 -2.05 10.87
CA ASP A 356 -31.33 -2.67 9.64
C ASP A 356 -30.14 -3.15 8.79
N LYS A 357 -30.19 -4.41 8.36
CA LYS A 357 -29.21 -5.03 7.45
C LYS A 357 -29.95 -5.73 6.31
N LEU A 358 -29.22 -6.03 5.24
CA LEU A 358 -29.70 -6.87 4.15
C LEU A 358 -29.07 -8.24 4.25
N THR A 359 -29.85 -9.29 4.03
CA THR A 359 -29.34 -10.67 4.01
C THR A 359 -29.82 -11.40 2.77
N TYR A 360 -29.00 -12.31 2.25
CA TYR A 360 -29.40 -13.15 1.13
C TYR A 360 -30.62 -14.00 1.49
N SER A 361 -31.60 -14.05 0.60
CA SER A 361 -32.82 -14.83 0.76
C SER A 361 -33.32 -15.38 -0.58
N ASP A 362 -34.23 -16.35 -0.51
CA ASP A 362 -35.05 -16.69 -1.66
C ASP A 362 -36.15 -15.65 -1.90
N GLN A 363 -36.92 -15.83 -2.98
CA GLN A 363 -38.03 -14.95 -3.34
C GLN A 363 -39.16 -14.92 -2.29
N GLN A 364 -39.28 -15.97 -1.47
CA GLN A 364 -40.28 -16.07 -0.40
C GLN A 364 -39.80 -15.46 0.91
N GLY A 365 -38.53 -15.03 0.99
CA GLY A 365 -37.92 -14.43 2.18
C GLY A 365 -37.33 -15.45 3.16
N ASN A 366 -37.13 -16.70 2.74
CA ASN A 366 -36.36 -17.67 3.51
C ASN A 366 -34.86 -17.34 3.35
N GLU A 367 -34.18 -17.15 4.47
CA GLU A 367 -32.81 -16.66 4.47
C GLU A 367 -31.80 -17.74 4.05
N TYR A 368 -30.82 -17.36 3.24
CA TYR A 368 -29.76 -18.23 2.73
C TYR A 368 -29.01 -18.94 3.85
N ARG A 369 -28.80 -18.26 4.99
CA ARG A 369 -28.15 -18.85 6.18
C ARG A 369 -28.83 -20.10 6.73
N ASN A 370 -30.10 -20.32 6.40
CA ASN A 370 -30.85 -21.50 6.83
C ASN A 370 -30.77 -22.65 5.82
N SER A 371 -30.21 -22.41 4.63
CA SER A 371 -30.11 -23.38 3.54
C SER A 371 -29.06 -24.47 3.81
N GLN A 372 -29.22 -25.62 3.17
CA GLN A 372 -28.20 -26.68 3.23
C GLN A 372 -26.91 -26.27 2.49
N GLU A 373 -27.03 -25.43 1.46
CA GLU A 373 -25.90 -24.87 0.71
C GLU A 373 -25.00 -24.04 1.63
N TYR A 374 -25.57 -23.08 2.36
CA TYR A 374 -24.84 -22.28 3.35
C TYR A 374 -24.17 -23.16 4.40
N LYS A 375 -24.90 -24.12 5.00
CA LYS A 375 -24.34 -25.01 6.03
C LYS A 375 -23.12 -25.80 5.54
N ASN A 376 -23.12 -26.21 4.27
CA ASN A 376 -21.99 -26.90 3.66
C ASN A 376 -20.75 -25.98 3.54
N GLN A 377 -20.95 -24.75 3.07
CA GLN A 377 -19.86 -23.79 2.87
C GLN A 377 -19.34 -23.23 4.21
N ALA A 378 -20.25 -22.90 5.14
CA ALA A 378 -19.91 -22.45 6.48
C ALA A 378 -19.07 -23.47 7.25
N LEU A 379 -19.37 -24.78 7.13
CA LEU A 379 -18.53 -25.84 7.72
C LEU A 379 -17.09 -25.81 7.19
N ARG A 380 -16.90 -25.54 5.89
CA ARG A 380 -15.57 -25.44 5.28
C ARG A 380 -14.80 -24.24 5.82
N ILE A 381 -15.46 -23.09 5.95
CA ILE A 381 -14.86 -21.90 6.56
C ILE A 381 -14.49 -22.18 8.03
N LEU A 382 -15.40 -22.75 8.82
CA LEU A 382 -15.15 -23.12 10.22
C LEU A 382 -13.95 -24.05 10.38
N SER A 383 -13.76 -25.00 9.46
CA SER A 383 -12.62 -25.94 9.48
C SER A 383 -11.24 -25.27 9.36
N LYS A 384 -11.18 -24.00 8.92
CA LYS A 384 -9.93 -23.21 8.91
C LYS A 384 -9.58 -22.67 10.30
N TYR A 385 -10.58 -22.51 11.17
CA TYR A 385 -10.47 -21.81 12.45
C TYR A 385 -10.71 -22.71 13.67
N ASP A 386 -11.17 -23.95 13.46
CA ASP A 386 -11.43 -24.93 14.52
C ASP A 386 -10.75 -26.26 14.16
N THR A 387 -9.78 -26.67 14.98
CA THR A 387 -8.97 -27.88 14.73
C THR A 387 -9.80 -29.17 14.89
N GLU A 388 -10.82 -29.19 15.76
CA GLU A 388 -11.70 -30.35 15.93
C GLU A 388 -12.54 -30.53 14.66
N ILE A 389 -13.14 -29.44 14.16
CA ILE A 389 -13.90 -29.45 12.90
C ILE A 389 -12.98 -29.80 11.73
N LYS A 390 -11.77 -29.23 11.69
CA LYS A 390 -10.77 -29.54 10.66
C LYS A 390 -10.51 -31.04 10.55
N ASN A 391 -10.22 -31.69 11.67
CA ASN A 391 -9.93 -33.12 11.69
C ASN A 391 -11.12 -33.95 11.17
N GLN A 392 -12.35 -33.59 11.53
CA GLN A 392 -13.55 -34.28 11.07
C GLN A 392 -13.83 -34.07 9.57
N VAL A 393 -13.57 -32.86 9.07
CA VAL A 393 -13.68 -32.55 7.64
C VAL A 393 -12.60 -33.27 6.84
N ASP A 394 -11.35 -33.28 7.31
CA ASP A 394 -10.23 -33.98 6.67
C ASP A 394 -10.45 -35.50 6.66
N GLU A 395 -11.03 -36.08 7.73
CA GLU A 395 -11.43 -37.49 7.77
C GLU A 395 -12.49 -37.80 6.71
N PHE A 396 -13.52 -36.95 6.60
CA PHE A 396 -14.58 -37.11 5.62
C PHE A 396 -14.04 -37.00 4.18
N ASP A 397 -13.17 -36.04 3.89
CA ASP A 397 -12.59 -35.86 2.56
C ASP A 397 -11.75 -37.07 2.14
N ASN A 398 -10.96 -37.62 3.09
CA ASN A 398 -10.21 -38.85 2.87
C ASN A 398 -11.14 -40.03 2.59
N LEU A 399 -12.24 -40.17 3.34
CA LEU A 399 -13.25 -41.21 3.09
C LEU A 399 -13.92 -41.03 1.73
N ASN A 400 -14.27 -39.81 1.34
CA ASN A 400 -14.89 -39.52 0.05
C ASN A 400 -13.93 -39.83 -1.12
N LYS A 401 -12.64 -39.53 -0.97
CA LYS A 401 -11.60 -39.92 -1.94
C LYS A 401 -11.51 -41.44 -2.08
N GLN A 402 -11.44 -42.17 -0.97
CA GLN A 402 -11.44 -43.64 -0.98
C GLN A 402 -12.69 -44.21 -1.66
N ARG A 403 -13.85 -43.58 -1.42
CA ARG A 403 -15.11 -43.96 -2.08
C ARG A 403 -15.03 -43.79 -3.60
N GLY A 404 -14.48 -42.67 -4.07
CA GLY A 404 -14.24 -42.43 -5.50
C GLY A 404 -13.31 -43.48 -6.12
N GLU A 405 -12.21 -43.82 -5.43
CA GLU A 405 -11.29 -44.89 -5.85
C GLU A 405 -11.99 -46.25 -5.92
N MET A 406 -12.87 -46.56 -4.96
CA MET A 406 -13.67 -47.78 -4.97
C MET A 406 -14.61 -47.85 -6.19
N TYR A 407 -15.30 -46.76 -6.54
CA TYR A 407 -16.10 -46.71 -7.77
C TYR A 407 -15.24 -46.95 -9.01
N GLN A 408 -14.03 -46.40 -9.07
CA GLN A 408 -13.10 -46.69 -10.17
C GLN A 408 -12.72 -48.17 -10.23
N LYS A 409 -12.44 -48.82 -9.08
CA LYS A 409 -12.16 -50.26 -9.02
C LYS A 409 -13.33 -51.08 -9.55
N TYR A 410 -14.56 -50.71 -9.18
CA TYR A 410 -15.76 -51.37 -9.70
C TYR A 410 -15.87 -51.22 -11.22
N HIS A 411 -15.66 -50.01 -11.75
CA HIS A 411 -15.69 -49.77 -13.20
C HIS A 411 -14.58 -50.48 -13.98
N LYS A 412 -13.44 -50.78 -13.33
CA LYS A 412 -12.36 -51.60 -13.88
C LYS A 412 -12.58 -53.10 -13.74
N GLY A 413 -13.66 -53.53 -13.05
CA GLY A 413 -13.94 -54.93 -12.78
C GLY A 413 -13.04 -55.56 -11.70
N GLU A 414 -12.34 -54.74 -10.92
CA GLU A 414 -11.43 -55.18 -9.83
C GLU A 414 -12.21 -55.59 -8.57
N ILE A 415 -13.44 -55.13 -8.42
CA ILE A 415 -14.38 -55.52 -7.35
C ILE A 415 -15.77 -55.79 -7.93
N THR A 416 -16.53 -56.64 -7.27
CA THR A 416 -17.91 -56.99 -7.62
C THR A 416 -18.91 -55.93 -7.16
N ILE A 417 -20.12 -55.96 -7.72
CA ILE A 417 -21.24 -55.10 -7.28
C ILE A 417 -21.64 -55.38 -5.82
N GLU A 418 -21.45 -56.61 -5.34
CA GLU A 418 -21.80 -57.01 -3.98
C GLU A 418 -20.80 -56.46 -2.96
N GLU A 419 -19.50 -56.48 -3.28
CA GLU A 419 -18.45 -55.81 -2.51
C GLU A 419 -18.66 -54.30 -2.46
N LEU A 420 -18.98 -53.68 -3.60
CA LEU A 420 -19.31 -52.24 -3.66
C LEU A 420 -20.51 -51.91 -2.75
N ARG A 421 -21.60 -52.68 -2.81
CA ARG A 421 -22.80 -52.47 -1.99
C ARG A 421 -22.52 -52.70 -0.51
N ASN A 422 -21.65 -53.65 -0.16
CA ASN A 422 -21.28 -53.90 1.22
C ASN A 422 -20.50 -52.72 1.82
N GLU A 423 -19.47 -52.25 1.13
CA GLU A 423 -18.67 -51.08 1.54
C GLU A 423 -19.53 -49.80 1.61
N GLU A 424 -20.40 -49.57 0.63
CA GLU A 424 -21.36 -48.44 0.67
C GLU A 424 -22.24 -48.48 1.91
N ASN A 425 -22.80 -49.64 2.27
CA ASN A 425 -23.74 -49.73 3.40
C ASN A 425 -23.05 -49.75 4.77
N THR A 426 -21.86 -50.33 4.88
CA THR A 426 -21.17 -50.54 6.17
C THR A 426 -20.23 -49.41 6.53
N LYS A 427 -19.58 -48.79 5.53
CA LYS A 427 -18.55 -47.78 5.74
C LYS A 427 -19.01 -46.39 5.32
N TYR A 428 -19.39 -46.22 4.05
CA TYR A 428 -19.60 -44.88 3.48
C TYR A 428 -20.93 -44.26 3.92
N ARG A 429 -22.06 -44.95 3.76
CA ARG A 429 -23.38 -44.40 4.10
C ARG A 429 -23.49 -43.97 5.57
N PRO A 430 -23.02 -44.74 6.58
CA PRO A 430 -23.03 -44.29 7.96
C PRO A 430 -22.13 -43.06 8.20
N ALA A 431 -20.96 -43.00 7.57
CA ALA A 431 -20.06 -41.86 7.68
C ALA A 431 -20.66 -40.58 7.07
N PHE A 432 -21.30 -40.68 5.91
CA PHE A 432 -22.00 -39.56 5.28
C PHE A 432 -23.16 -39.05 6.13
N LEU A 433 -23.94 -39.95 6.76
CA LEU A 433 -24.99 -39.55 7.70
C LEU A 433 -24.44 -38.81 8.93
N LYS A 434 -23.31 -39.27 9.47
CA LYS A 434 -22.62 -38.57 10.58
C LYS A 434 -22.12 -37.20 10.13
N PHE A 435 -21.58 -37.09 8.93
CA PHE A 435 -21.12 -35.83 8.37
C PHE A 435 -22.28 -34.85 8.13
N ASP A 436 -23.44 -35.33 7.68
CA ASP A 436 -24.64 -34.49 7.56
C ASP A 436 -25.17 -34.00 8.90
N GLN A 437 -25.05 -34.82 9.96
CA GLN A 437 -25.34 -34.37 11.32
C GLN A 437 -24.32 -33.34 11.81
N LEU A 438 -23.03 -33.51 11.47
CA LEU A 438 -21.99 -32.55 11.81
C LEU A 438 -22.27 -31.19 11.17
N LYS A 439 -22.62 -31.12 9.89
CA LYS A 439 -22.96 -29.86 9.20
C LYS A 439 -24.04 -29.07 9.95
N ASN A 440 -25.10 -29.75 10.35
CA ASN A 440 -26.20 -29.11 11.08
C ASN A 440 -25.76 -28.61 12.47
N LYS A 441 -24.99 -29.42 13.21
CA LYS A 441 -24.46 -29.03 14.53
C LYS A 441 -23.37 -27.97 14.46
N ALA A 442 -22.59 -27.94 13.39
CA ALA A 442 -21.48 -27.01 13.22
C ALA A 442 -22.00 -25.57 13.09
N VAL A 443 -23.17 -25.39 12.48
CA VAL A 443 -23.87 -24.09 12.44
C VAL A 443 -24.30 -23.65 13.83
N ASP A 444 -24.81 -24.55 14.66
CA ASP A 444 -25.12 -24.25 16.07
C ASP A 444 -23.84 -23.98 16.91
N LYS A 445 -22.69 -24.51 16.48
CA LYS A 445 -21.37 -24.24 17.10
C LYS A 445 -20.73 -22.92 16.63
N ILE A 446 -21.21 -22.28 15.56
CA ILE A 446 -20.67 -21.00 15.07
C ILE A 446 -20.62 -19.97 16.20
N GLU A 447 -21.66 -19.92 17.04
CA GLU A 447 -21.74 -19.00 18.18
C GLU A 447 -20.62 -19.19 19.21
N ASN A 448 -19.97 -20.36 19.25
CA ASN A 448 -18.87 -20.68 20.17
C ASN A 448 -17.47 -20.37 19.59
N ASN A 449 -17.34 -20.13 18.28
CA ASN A 449 -16.09 -19.68 17.65
C ASN A 449 -16.25 -18.22 17.20
N SER A 450 -15.83 -17.29 18.07
CA SER A 450 -16.05 -15.85 17.88
C SER A 450 -15.43 -15.29 16.60
N GLN A 451 -14.36 -15.90 16.08
CA GLN A 451 -13.70 -15.49 14.84
C GLN A 451 -14.52 -15.91 13.60
N ALA A 452 -14.82 -17.20 13.48
CA ALA A 452 -15.58 -17.72 12.34
C ALA A 452 -17.01 -17.14 12.29
N ALA A 453 -17.63 -16.88 13.45
CA ALA A 453 -18.92 -16.20 13.53
C ALA A 453 -18.89 -14.82 12.88
N LYS A 454 -17.87 -13.99 13.19
CA LYS A 454 -17.73 -12.65 12.62
C LYS A 454 -17.52 -12.67 11.11
N ILE A 455 -16.71 -13.62 10.61
CA ILE A 455 -16.46 -13.77 9.17
C ILE A 455 -17.75 -14.16 8.45
N LEU A 456 -18.43 -15.21 8.93
CA LEU A 456 -19.66 -15.71 8.32
C LEU A 456 -20.79 -14.68 8.38
N ASP A 457 -20.90 -13.94 9.48
CA ASP A 457 -21.85 -12.84 9.62
C ASP A 457 -21.62 -11.77 8.55
N GLY A 458 -20.38 -11.29 8.38
CA GLY A 458 -20.03 -10.31 7.35
C GLY A 458 -20.22 -10.79 5.91
N LEU A 459 -20.08 -12.10 5.65
CA LEU A 459 -20.32 -12.69 4.32
C LEU A 459 -21.81 -12.76 3.95
N VAL A 460 -22.71 -12.76 4.94
CA VAL A 460 -24.15 -12.96 4.74
C VAL A 460 -24.95 -11.67 4.95
N ASN A 461 -24.54 -10.86 5.91
CA ASN A 461 -25.24 -9.64 6.31
C ASN A 461 -24.51 -8.42 5.73
N ILE A 462 -25.21 -7.70 4.87
CA ILE A 462 -24.72 -6.57 4.10
C ILE A 462 -25.23 -5.29 4.77
N ASP A 463 -24.33 -4.34 4.99
CA ASP A 463 -24.71 -3.00 5.40
C ASP A 463 -25.39 -2.27 4.22
N PRO A 464 -26.61 -1.72 4.40
CA PRO A 464 -27.32 -1.02 3.32
C PRO A 464 -26.55 0.16 2.72
N ASN A 465 -25.62 0.77 3.47
CA ASN A 465 -24.78 1.86 2.96
C ASN A 465 -23.78 1.39 1.91
N LEU A 466 -23.51 0.07 1.82
CA LEU A 466 -22.68 -0.54 0.77
C LEU A 466 -23.42 -0.73 -0.55
N ILE A 467 -24.48 0.04 -0.78
CA ILE A 467 -25.21 0.08 -2.04
C ILE A 467 -25.01 1.44 -2.69
N ARG A 468 -24.32 1.45 -3.82
CA ARG A 468 -24.12 2.63 -4.64
C ARG A 468 -25.38 2.87 -5.46
N GLY A 469 -26.18 3.86 -5.08
CA GLY A 469 -27.41 4.18 -5.81
C GLY A 469 -28.35 5.12 -5.08
N THR A 470 -29.64 4.97 -5.38
CA THR A 470 -30.72 5.72 -4.73
C THR A 470 -30.97 5.21 -3.32
N HIS A 471 -31.51 6.08 -2.46
CA HIS A 471 -31.95 5.69 -1.12
C HIS A 471 -32.88 4.47 -1.17
N ILE A 472 -32.61 3.50 -0.29
CA ILE A 472 -33.38 2.26 -0.17
C ILE A 472 -34.24 2.36 1.09
N ASP A 473 -35.53 2.11 0.92
CA ASP A 473 -36.49 2.04 2.01
C ASP A 473 -36.34 0.72 2.79
N LEU A 474 -35.78 0.81 3.99
CA LEU A 474 -35.46 -0.31 4.88
C LEU A 474 -36.65 -0.67 5.78
N GLN A 475 -37.70 -1.25 5.20
CA GLN A 475 -38.78 -1.86 5.98
C GLN A 475 -38.45 -3.32 6.28
N GLU A 476 -38.40 -3.70 7.56
CA GLU A 476 -38.16 -5.09 7.98
C GLU A 476 -39.08 -6.08 7.23
N GLY A 477 -38.47 -7.12 6.65
CA GLY A 477 -39.14 -8.13 5.84
C GLY A 477 -39.33 -7.77 4.36
N LYS A 478 -39.01 -6.53 3.94
CA LYS A 478 -39.00 -6.15 2.52
C LYS A 478 -37.92 -6.94 1.78
N ILE A 479 -38.22 -7.32 0.54
CA ILE A 479 -37.36 -8.15 -0.32
C ILE A 479 -37.06 -7.40 -1.60
N PHE A 480 -35.77 -7.32 -1.93
CA PHE A 480 -35.26 -6.80 -3.19
C PHE A 480 -34.75 -7.94 -4.05
N SER A 481 -34.87 -7.83 -5.38
CA SER A 481 -34.26 -8.79 -6.30
C SER A 481 -32.86 -8.34 -6.70
N MET A 482 -31.97 -9.29 -6.95
CA MET A 482 -30.60 -9.04 -7.37
C MET A 482 -30.37 -9.63 -8.75
N GLN A 483 -29.59 -8.94 -9.59
CA GLN A 483 -29.22 -9.42 -10.91
C GLN A 483 -27.72 -9.23 -11.13
N ALA A 484 -27.07 -10.31 -11.55
CA ALA A 484 -25.71 -10.31 -12.05
C ALA A 484 -25.70 -9.80 -13.50
N HIS A 485 -25.12 -8.62 -13.74
CA HIS A 485 -24.98 -8.07 -15.08
C HIS A 485 -23.50 -7.98 -15.45
N GLY A 486 -23.00 -8.98 -16.17
CA GLY A 486 -21.62 -9.03 -16.66
C GLY A 486 -21.45 -10.13 -17.72
N GLN A 487 -20.50 -9.95 -18.64
CA GLN A 487 -20.13 -10.96 -19.65
C GLN A 487 -18.75 -11.62 -19.37
N GLY A 488 -18.17 -11.37 -18.19
CA GLY A 488 -16.88 -11.94 -17.76
C GLY A 488 -17.02 -12.86 -16.55
N ASP A 489 -15.88 -13.34 -16.05
CA ASP A 489 -15.83 -14.24 -14.88
C ASP A 489 -16.32 -13.57 -13.60
N MET A 490 -16.16 -12.24 -13.49
CA MET A 490 -16.65 -11.40 -12.41
C MET A 490 -17.50 -10.24 -12.95
N GLY A 491 -18.49 -9.78 -12.18
CA GLY A 491 -19.33 -8.63 -12.55
C GLY A 491 -20.03 -7.98 -11.35
N ALA A 492 -20.72 -6.86 -11.61
CA ALA A 492 -21.47 -6.15 -10.58
C ALA A 492 -22.80 -6.84 -10.25
N LEU A 493 -23.23 -6.71 -8.99
CA LEU A 493 -24.56 -7.15 -8.52
C LEU A 493 -25.49 -5.94 -8.41
N SER A 494 -26.47 -5.86 -9.30
CA SER A 494 -27.48 -4.80 -9.28
C SER A 494 -28.68 -5.20 -8.42
N ILE A 495 -29.23 -4.24 -7.66
CA ILE A 495 -30.39 -4.43 -6.79
C ILE A 495 -31.60 -3.72 -7.37
N TYR A 496 -32.76 -4.37 -7.28
CA TYR A 496 -34.03 -3.89 -7.84
C TYR A 496 -35.20 -4.01 -6.86
N ASP A 497 -36.07 -3.00 -6.86
CA ASP A 497 -37.44 -3.07 -6.32
C ASP A 497 -38.42 -3.21 -7.49
N GLY A 498 -38.93 -4.42 -7.70
CA GLY A 498 -39.66 -4.78 -8.92
C GLY A 498 -38.80 -4.59 -10.17
N ASN A 499 -39.20 -3.66 -11.04
CA ASN A 499 -38.47 -3.34 -12.27
C ASN A 499 -37.56 -2.11 -12.14
N THR A 500 -37.50 -1.48 -10.96
CA THR A 500 -36.73 -0.27 -10.73
C THR A 500 -35.38 -0.63 -10.13
N LYS A 501 -34.28 -0.30 -10.84
CA LYS A 501 -32.93 -0.45 -10.30
C LYS A 501 -32.71 0.56 -9.18
N LEU A 502 -32.36 0.07 -7.99
CA LEU A 502 -32.05 0.90 -6.82
C LEU A 502 -30.56 1.27 -6.77
N GLY A 503 -29.68 0.37 -7.20
CA GLY A 503 -28.24 0.57 -7.12
C GLY A 503 -27.45 -0.70 -7.40
N GLU A 504 -26.17 -0.68 -7.03
CA GLU A 504 -25.23 -1.79 -7.15
C GLU A 504 -24.54 -2.03 -5.80
N LEU A 505 -24.32 -3.30 -5.45
CA LEU A 505 -23.48 -3.64 -4.30
C LEU A 505 -22.03 -3.22 -4.59
N LEU A 506 -21.37 -2.69 -3.55
CA LEU A 506 -19.96 -2.33 -3.64
C LEU A 506 -19.07 -3.57 -3.87
N SER A 507 -18.14 -3.42 -4.81
CA SER A 507 -17.10 -4.41 -5.15
C SER A 507 -15.75 -4.12 -4.50
N GLU A 508 -15.71 -3.11 -3.64
CA GLU A 508 -14.51 -2.64 -2.96
C GLU A 508 -14.47 -3.12 -1.51
N SER A 509 -13.25 -3.26 -0.99
CA SER A 509 -12.99 -3.63 0.39
C SER A 509 -11.81 -2.89 0.98
N GLY A 510 -11.81 -2.77 2.31
CA GLY A 510 -10.72 -2.18 3.06
C GLY A 510 -10.49 -2.88 4.39
N PHE A 511 -9.24 -3.17 4.71
CA PHE A 511 -8.87 -3.85 5.96
C PHE A 511 -7.43 -3.53 6.36
N PHE A 512 -7.11 -3.75 7.63
CA PHE A 512 -5.73 -3.69 8.11
C PHE A 512 -5.15 -5.09 8.24
N LYS A 513 -3.86 -5.22 7.96
CA LYS A 513 -3.08 -6.41 8.28
C LYS A 513 -1.82 -6.08 9.08
N GLN A 514 -1.45 -6.97 9.98
CA GLN A 514 -0.26 -6.85 10.81
C GLN A 514 0.48 -8.20 10.83
N VAL A 515 1.70 -8.21 10.30
CA VAL A 515 2.52 -9.43 10.25
C VAL A 515 3.18 -9.66 11.60
N GLU A 516 3.23 -10.92 12.04
CA GLU A 516 3.93 -11.32 13.26
C GLU A 516 5.39 -10.85 13.25
N GLY A 517 5.78 -10.17 14.33
CA GLY A 517 7.12 -9.60 14.49
C GLY A 517 7.31 -8.23 13.84
N GLN A 518 6.31 -7.68 13.15
CA GLN A 518 6.33 -6.30 12.66
C GLN A 518 5.54 -5.39 13.61
N THR A 519 6.12 -4.22 13.87
CA THR A 519 5.53 -3.14 14.68
C THR A 519 4.46 -2.39 13.90
N LYS A 520 4.67 -2.21 12.60
CA LYS A 520 3.77 -1.50 11.70
C LYS A 520 2.62 -2.37 11.21
N GLU A 521 1.46 -1.73 11.08
CA GLU A 521 0.28 -2.27 10.42
C GLU A 521 0.12 -1.66 9.03
N THR A 522 -0.52 -2.37 8.12
CA THR A 522 -0.72 -1.95 6.73
C THR A 522 -2.22 -1.90 6.44
N PHE A 523 -2.72 -0.75 6.00
CA PHE A 523 -4.05 -0.66 5.43
C PHE A 523 -3.99 -1.16 3.98
N VAL A 524 -4.95 -1.98 3.60
CA VAL A 524 -5.11 -2.53 2.24
C VAL A 524 -6.50 -2.14 1.75
N PHE A 525 -6.55 -1.57 0.55
CA PHE A 525 -7.79 -1.28 -0.16
C PHE A 525 -7.79 -2.00 -1.51
N GLU A 526 -8.89 -2.68 -1.82
CA GLU A 526 -9.03 -3.47 -3.04
C GLU A 526 -10.37 -3.15 -3.71
N ASP A 527 -10.37 -3.17 -5.04
CA ASP A 527 -11.60 -3.20 -5.85
C ASP A 527 -11.42 -4.21 -6.97
N ILE A 528 -12.10 -5.35 -6.82
CA ILE A 528 -11.93 -6.49 -7.71
C ILE A 528 -12.45 -6.23 -9.14
N LEU A 529 -13.47 -5.38 -9.31
CA LEU A 529 -14.04 -5.11 -10.64
C LEU A 529 -13.15 -4.16 -11.45
N HIS A 530 -12.39 -3.30 -10.77
CA HIS A 530 -11.41 -2.41 -11.39
C HIS A 530 -9.98 -2.97 -11.36
N ASN A 531 -9.79 -4.18 -10.83
CA ASN A 531 -8.48 -4.82 -10.63
C ASN A 531 -7.49 -3.90 -9.91
N LEU A 532 -7.99 -3.24 -8.87
CA LEU A 532 -7.27 -2.26 -8.08
C LEU A 532 -6.85 -2.89 -6.75
N ASN A 533 -5.59 -2.72 -6.37
CA ASN A 533 -5.06 -3.14 -5.09
C ASN A 533 -3.98 -2.15 -4.66
N VAL A 534 -4.19 -1.51 -3.52
CA VAL A 534 -3.27 -0.53 -2.94
C VAL A 534 -3.08 -0.77 -1.45
N SER A 535 -1.89 -0.46 -0.97
CA SER A 535 -1.51 -0.64 0.42
C SER A 535 -0.79 0.58 0.97
N TYR A 536 -1.09 0.92 2.22
CA TYR A 536 -0.62 2.10 2.93
C TYR A 536 -0.04 1.70 4.28
N GLU A 537 1.25 1.99 4.52
CA GLU A 537 1.88 1.71 5.82
C GLU A 537 1.37 2.65 6.92
N GLY A 538 0.89 2.06 8.02
CA GLY A 538 0.44 2.77 9.21
C GLY A 538 -0.93 3.46 9.07
N GLY A 539 -1.74 3.10 8.07
CA GLY A 539 -3.07 3.67 7.83
C GLY A 539 -3.13 4.63 6.65
N ALA A 540 -4.29 5.17 6.31
CA ALA A 540 -4.49 6.07 5.16
C ALA A 540 -5.23 7.35 5.57
N TYR A 541 -5.14 8.40 4.77
CA TYR A 541 -6.02 9.57 4.90
C TYR A 541 -6.99 9.61 3.72
N MET A 542 -8.16 10.20 3.93
CA MET A 542 -9.23 10.26 2.94
C MET A 542 -9.87 11.66 2.96
N ALA A 543 -10.15 12.20 1.77
CA ALA A 543 -10.89 13.44 1.59
C ALA A 543 -12.32 13.14 1.13
N VAL A 544 -13.27 14.00 1.49
CA VAL A 544 -14.60 14.07 0.86
C VAL A 544 -14.73 15.41 0.16
N THR A 545 -15.00 15.39 -1.14
CA THR A 545 -15.22 16.60 -1.94
C THR A 545 -16.59 16.56 -2.62
N LYS A 546 -17.02 17.71 -3.15
CA LYS A 546 -18.30 17.85 -3.83
C LYS A 546 -18.12 18.57 -5.15
N GLU A 547 -18.13 17.81 -6.23
CA GLU A 547 -17.94 18.27 -7.60
C GLU A 547 -19.27 18.20 -8.35
N ASN A 548 -19.71 19.31 -8.95
CA ASN A 548 -20.98 19.37 -9.70
C ASN A 548 -22.22 18.83 -8.94
N GLY A 549 -22.22 18.97 -7.60
CA GLY A 549 -23.29 18.49 -6.73
C GLY A 549 -23.21 17.01 -6.36
N HIS A 550 -22.20 16.27 -6.85
CA HIS A 550 -21.94 14.88 -6.50
C HIS A 550 -20.80 14.79 -5.50
N TYR A 551 -21.00 13.98 -4.45
CA TYR A 551 -19.94 13.70 -3.50
C TYR A 551 -18.95 12.69 -4.09
N LYS A 552 -17.69 12.88 -3.73
CA LYS A 552 -16.57 12.04 -4.11
C LYS A 552 -15.73 11.83 -2.86
N ALA A 553 -15.29 10.60 -2.63
CA ALA A 553 -14.25 10.32 -1.64
C ALA A 553 -12.97 9.93 -2.38
N SER A 554 -11.83 10.34 -1.84
CA SER A 554 -10.52 10.11 -2.44
C SER A 554 -9.52 9.75 -1.35
N LEU A 555 -8.74 8.69 -1.54
CA LEU A 555 -7.57 8.46 -0.68
C LEU A 555 -6.51 9.52 -1.00
N ILE A 556 -5.94 10.10 0.06
CA ILE A 556 -4.93 11.15 -0.04
C ILE A 556 -3.57 10.46 -0.11
N ASP A 557 -2.77 10.79 -1.14
CA ASP A 557 -1.46 10.14 -1.34
C ASP A 557 -0.28 10.83 -0.62
N GLY A 558 -0.57 11.89 0.14
CA GLY A 558 0.44 12.62 0.91
C GLY A 558 1.21 13.65 0.08
N ARG A 559 0.55 14.28 -0.90
CA ARG A 559 1.08 15.42 -1.65
C ARG A 559 0.22 16.66 -1.45
N THR A 560 0.88 17.80 -1.25
CA THR A 560 0.25 19.12 -1.31
C THR A 560 0.75 19.78 -2.60
N VAL A 561 -0.09 19.84 -3.62
CA VAL A 561 0.21 20.50 -4.89
C VAL A 561 0.03 21.99 -4.68
N GLU A 562 1.11 22.79 -4.75
CA GLU A 562 1.04 24.26 -4.59
C GLU A 562 0.19 24.92 -5.70
N ARG A 563 0.20 24.35 -6.90
CA ARG A 563 -0.61 24.73 -8.07
C ARG A 563 -0.53 23.66 -9.17
N ASP A 564 -1.58 23.49 -9.96
CA ASP A 564 -1.58 22.67 -11.18
C ASP A 564 -2.38 23.35 -12.31
N GLU A 565 -2.62 22.61 -13.41
CA GLU A 565 -3.36 23.14 -14.56
C GLU A 565 -4.85 23.42 -14.28
N TYR A 566 -5.37 22.92 -13.16
CA TYR A 566 -6.77 23.02 -12.73
C TYR A 566 -6.97 23.94 -11.52
N PHE A 567 -5.93 24.13 -10.70
CA PHE A 567 -5.99 24.89 -9.44
C PHE A 567 -4.76 25.79 -9.28
N ASP A 568 -5.00 27.10 -9.15
CA ASP A 568 -3.97 28.11 -8.90
C ASP A 568 -3.57 28.20 -7.39
N GLU A 569 -4.12 27.33 -6.53
CA GLU A 569 -3.93 27.34 -5.09
C GLU A 569 -3.46 25.97 -4.57
N ALA A 570 -2.79 26.00 -3.41
CA ALA A 570 -2.27 24.80 -2.77
C ALA A 570 -3.42 23.85 -2.35
N HIS A 571 -3.41 22.62 -2.86
CA HIS A 571 -4.44 21.62 -2.58
C HIS A 571 -3.81 20.23 -2.39
N LEU A 572 -4.51 19.35 -1.68
CA LEU A 572 -4.07 17.95 -1.55
C LEU A 572 -4.25 17.23 -2.89
N HIS A 573 -3.21 16.51 -3.32
CA HIS A 573 -3.35 15.62 -4.47
C HIS A 573 -4.26 14.46 -4.06
N GLU A 574 -5.50 14.52 -4.52
CA GLU A 574 -6.38 13.35 -4.51
C GLU A 574 -5.78 12.31 -5.45
N ASN A 575 -5.70 11.04 -5.04
CA ASN A 575 -5.33 10.01 -6.00
C ASN A 575 -6.47 9.86 -7.03
N GLU A 576 -6.27 10.39 -8.23
CA GLU A 576 -7.26 10.43 -9.32
C GLU A 576 -7.73 9.04 -9.80
N LEU A 577 -7.08 7.97 -9.36
CA LEU A 577 -7.40 6.60 -9.71
C LEU A 577 -8.01 5.81 -8.53
N LEU A 578 -8.02 6.38 -7.31
CA LEU A 578 -8.47 5.73 -6.08
C LEU A 578 -9.58 6.55 -5.42
N HIS A 579 -10.81 6.29 -5.87
CA HIS A 579 -12.01 6.94 -5.35
C HIS A 579 -12.93 5.93 -4.67
N PRO A 580 -12.70 5.62 -3.39
CA PRO A 580 -13.62 4.77 -2.66
C PRO A 580 -15.05 5.33 -2.68
N SER A 581 -16.07 4.47 -2.60
CA SER A 581 -17.44 4.95 -2.47
C SER A 581 -17.64 5.71 -1.17
N THR A 582 -18.37 6.81 -1.26
CA THR A 582 -18.90 7.51 -0.09
C THR A 582 -19.87 6.65 0.72
N GLY A 583 -20.31 5.49 0.21
CA GLY A 583 -21.14 4.52 0.93
C GLY A 583 -20.46 3.91 2.16
N HIS A 584 -19.14 4.00 2.28
CA HIS A 584 -18.43 3.62 3.51
C HIS A 584 -18.61 4.63 4.67
N ILE A 585 -19.18 5.80 4.39
CA ILE A 585 -19.37 6.90 5.35
C ILE A 585 -20.83 6.94 5.79
N GLN A 586 -21.06 6.87 7.11
CA GLN A 586 -22.37 6.78 7.76
C GLN A 586 -22.82 8.11 8.40
N LYS A 587 -22.21 9.21 7.97
CA LYS A 587 -22.45 10.57 8.48
C LYS A 587 -22.87 11.50 7.36
N ASP A 588 -23.37 12.67 7.75
CA ASP A 588 -23.67 13.74 6.80
C ASP A 588 -22.40 14.22 6.08
N LEU A 589 -22.32 13.96 4.77
CA LEU A 589 -21.15 14.25 3.95
C LEU A 589 -20.85 15.76 3.87
N ASP A 590 -21.86 16.64 3.98
CA ASP A 590 -21.63 18.09 3.99
C ASP A 590 -20.77 18.53 5.19
N SER A 591 -20.89 17.85 6.33
CA SER A 591 -20.06 18.13 7.51
C SER A 591 -18.61 17.63 7.40
N LEU A 592 -18.34 16.76 6.43
CA LEU A 592 -17.05 16.11 6.20
C LEU A 592 -16.34 16.65 4.97
N LEU A 593 -16.90 17.66 4.30
CA LEU A 593 -16.27 18.27 3.14
C LEU A 593 -14.89 18.78 3.50
N LEU A 594 -13.93 18.44 2.65
CA LEU A 594 -12.56 18.95 2.73
C LEU A 594 -12.63 20.47 2.80
N ARG A 595 -11.99 21.04 3.82
CA ARG A 595 -11.79 22.47 3.90
C ARG A 595 -10.80 22.80 2.80
N THR A 596 -11.26 23.46 1.74
CA THR A 596 -10.38 24.23 0.87
C THR A 596 -9.51 25.09 1.78
N CYS A 597 -8.18 25.01 1.69
CA CYS A 597 -7.28 25.97 2.33
C CYS A 597 -7.73 27.39 1.92
N LEU A 598 -8.53 27.99 2.79
CA LEU A 598 -9.08 29.35 2.81
C LEU A 598 -9.19 30.13 1.48
N LYS A 599 -10.42 30.27 0.99
CA LYS A 599 -10.88 31.32 0.05
C LYS A 599 -10.33 32.72 0.38
N SER A 600 -10.03 33.51 -0.65
CA SER A 600 -10.76 34.78 -0.87
C SER A 600 -10.80 35.23 -2.34
N SER A 601 -12.03 35.47 -2.80
CA SER A 601 -12.51 36.52 -3.73
C SER A 601 -11.51 37.36 -4.52
#